data_AF-A0A522ZUH9-F1
#
_entry.id   AF-A0A522ZUH9-F1
#
_cell.length_a   1.000
_cell.length_b   1.000
_cell.length_c   1.000
_cell.angle_alpha   90.00
_cell.angle_beta   90.00
_cell.angle_gamma   90.00
#
_symmetry.space_group_name_H-M   'P 1'
#
loop_
_entity.id
_entity.type
_entity.pdbx_description
1 polymer ?
#
loop_
_entity_poly.entity_id
_entity_poly.type
_entity_poly.pdbx_seq_one_letter_code
_entity_poly.pdbx_strand_id
1 'polypeptide(L)'
;MADDAAVIMQKVDEPGMGVLEVFPLPTDEATLHSLLADIFTEHWQAVRFGPLIQGAAYEIAAPQAAHITLLDGYITVDFGVWHLHLCIGEHHGTQRCPTPPELARHRRTARAEFYRIVTTGAPTSWGLRLFNGAAEQQINVMLPNPFLTEQGRVEHTPDWSRLAVWDRLRERYLSLAADPRDRTASRFYHP
;
A
#
# COMPACT_ATOMS: atom_id res chain seq x y z
N MET A 1 1.42 22.77 -13.26
CA MET A 1 0.09 22.28 -13.62
C MET A 1 0.26 20.82 -13.93
N ALA A 2 0.00 19.95 -12.95
CA ALA A 2 0.00 18.50 -13.19
C ALA A 2 -1.24 18.19 -14.03
N ASP A 3 -1.05 17.41 -15.08
CA ASP A 3 -2.09 16.97 -15.99
C ASP A 3 -3.11 16.16 -15.19
N ASP A 4 -4.38 16.56 -15.25
CA ASP A 4 -5.50 15.94 -14.51
C ASP A 4 -5.92 14.66 -15.24
N ALA A 5 -4.96 13.74 -15.42
CA ALA A 5 -5.20 12.46 -16.05
C ALA A 5 -6.10 11.64 -15.12
N ALA A 6 -7.33 11.37 -15.57
CA ALA A 6 -8.27 10.54 -14.84
C ALA A 6 -7.61 9.22 -14.45
N VAL A 7 -7.66 8.87 -13.16
CA VAL A 7 -7.19 7.57 -12.67
C VAL A 7 -8.02 6.48 -13.33
N ILE A 8 -7.38 5.66 -14.18
CA ILE A 8 -8.02 4.52 -14.84
C ILE A 8 -7.80 3.28 -14.00
N MET A 9 -8.88 2.75 -13.42
CA MET A 9 -8.88 1.44 -12.78
C MET A 9 -8.60 0.35 -13.81
N GLN A 10 -7.71 -0.58 -13.46
CA GLN A 10 -7.31 -1.71 -14.28
C GLN A 10 -7.78 -3.01 -13.64
N LYS A 11 -8.39 -3.91 -14.43
CA LYS A 11 -8.72 -5.25 -13.98
C LYS A 11 -7.57 -6.19 -14.28
N VAL A 12 -7.04 -6.84 -13.27
CA VAL A 12 -5.88 -7.74 -13.36
C VAL A 12 -6.26 -9.10 -12.79
N ASP A 13 -5.88 -10.18 -13.47
CA ASP A 13 -5.90 -11.52 -12.88
C ASP A 13 -4.51 -11.79 -12.29
N GLU A 14 -4.43 -11.88 -10.97
CA GLU A 14 -3.19 -12.04 -10.22
C GLU A 14 -3.06 -13.50 -9.76
N PRO A 15 -2.02 -14.23 -10.19
CA PRO A 15 -1.80 -15.60 -9.78
C PRO A 15 -1.79 -15.75 -8.25
N GLY A 16 -2.68 -16.60 -7.74
CA GLY A 16 -2.81 -16.87 -6.30
C GLY A 16 -3.62 -15.85 -5.50
N MET A 17 -4.11 -14.75 -6.11
CA MET A 17 -5.05 -13.80 -5.47
C MET A 17 -6.37 -13.68 -6.22
N GLY A 18 -6.40 -14.05 -7.50
CA GLY A 18 -7.56 -13.95 -8.38
C GLY A 18 -7.71 -12.55 -8.98
N VAL A 19 -8.95 -12.10 -9.14
CA VAL A 19 -9.24 -10.83 -9.84
C VAL A 19 -9.02 -9.65 -8.90
N LEU A 20 -8.15 -8.74 -9.31
CA LEU A 20 -7.91 -7.44 -8.68
C LEU A 20 -8.49 -6.33 -9.55
N GLU A 21 -8.96 -5.29 -8.88
CA GLU A 21 -9.08 -3.96 -9.46
C GLU A 21 -7.98 -3.09 -8.88
N VAL A 22 -7.13 -2.58 -9.76
CA VAL A 22 -5.89 -1.89 -9.45
C VAL A 22 -6.03 -0.42 -9.87
N PHE A 23 -5.60 0.48 -9.00
CA PHE A 23 -5.61 1.92 -9.20
C PHE A 23 -4.15 2.39 -9.13
N PRO A 24 -3.52 2.64 -10.29
CA PRO A 24 -2.13 3.10 -10.33
C PRO A 24 -1.95 4.43 -9.59
N LEU A 25 -0.84 4.57 -8.88
CA LEU A 25 -0.43 5.79 -8.19
C LEU A 25 0.82 6.38 -8.83
N PRO A 26 1.02 7.71 -8.79
CA PRO A 26 2.29 8.33 -9.12
C PRO A 26 3.43 7.77 -8.26
N THR A 27 4.60 7.59 -8.87
CA THR A 27 5.80 7.03 -8.22
C THR A 27 6.89 8.08 -7.97
N ASP A 28 6.55 9.37 -8.05
CA ASP A 28 7.46 10.43 -7.64
C ASP A 28 7.66 10.42 -6.10
N GLU A 29 8.87 10.81 -5.68
CA GLU A 29 9.30 10.72 -4.28
C GLU A 29 8.38 11.50 -3.33
N ALA A 30 7.86 12.66 -3.74
CA ALA A 30 7.03 13.51 -2.91
C ALA A 30 5.64 12.89 -2.65
N THR A 31 5.03 12.32 -3.69
CA THR A 31 3.76 11.58 -3.57
C THR A 31 3.92 10.36 -2.68
N LEU A 32 4.94 9.53 -2.93
CA LEU A 32 5.19 8.31 -2.14
C LEU A 32 5.52 8.63 -0.68
N HIS A 33 6.33 9.67 -0.43
CA HIS A 33 6.61 10.14 0.92
C HIS A 33 5.33 10.56 1.64
N SER A 34 4.50 11.38 1.00
CA SER A 34 3.24 11.85 1.58
C SER A 34 2.28 10.70 1.86
N LEU A 35 2.20 9.71 0.97
CA LEU A 35 1.36 8.52 1.12
C LEU A 35 1.81 7.65 2.31
N LEU A 36 3.09 7.30 2.35
CA LEU A 36 3.63 6.46 3.42
C LEU A 36 3.61 7.18 4.77
N ALA A 37 3.83 8.50 4.78
CA ALA A 37 3.68 9.30 5.99
C ALA A 37 2.24 9.27 6.52
N ASP A 38 1.22 9.51 5.69
CA ASP A 38 -0.20 9.45 6.11
C ASP A 38 -0.54 8.05 6.66
N ILE A 39 -0.07 6.98 6.00
CA ILE A 39 -0.29 5.60 6.46
C ILE A 39 0.35 5.35 7.83
N PHE A 40 1.65 5.65 7.98
CA PHE A 40 2.41 5.23 9.16
C PHE A 40 2.37 6.21 10.33
N THR A 41 1.86 7.43 10.14
CA THR A 41 1.66 8.41 11.22
C THR A 41 0.19 8.49 11.67
N GLU A 42 -0.76 8.49 10.73
CA GLU A 42 -2.19 8.68 11.03
C GLU A 42 -2.97 7.36 11.08
N HIS A 43 -2.62 6.38 10.24
CA HIS A 43 -3.42 5.16 10.06
C HIS A 43 -2.75 3.87 10.58
N TRP A 44 -1.59 3.99 11.23
CA TRP A 44 -0.74 2.86 11.63
C TRP A 44 -1.45 1.81 12.49
N GLN A 45 -2.40 2.21 13.34
CA GLN A 45 -3.15 1.30 14.22
C GLN A 45 -4.05 0.34 13.44
N ALA A 46 -4.58 0.84 12.32
CA ALA A 46 -5.63 0.17 11.56
C ALA A 46 -5.08 -0.79 10.51
N VAL A 47 -3.83 -0.60 10.08
CA VAL A 47 -3.23 -1.36 8.98
C VAL A 47 -2.36 -2.51 9.45
N ARG A 48 -2.16 -3.50 8.58
CA ARG A 48 -1.06 -4.48 8.66
C ARG A 48 -0.16 -4.31 7.45
N PHE A 49 1.12 -4.61 7.61
CA PHE A 49 2.04 -4.40 6.50
C PHE A 49 3.25 -5.33 6.55
N GLY A 50 3.90 -5.47 5.42
CA GLY A 50 5.13 -6.23 5.27
C GLY A 50 5.28 -6.75 3.84
N PRO A 51 6.37 -7.48 3.57
CA PRO A 51 6.50 -8.21 2.32
C PRO A 51 5.47 -9.34 2.23
N LEU A 52 4.84 -9.43 1.07
CA LEU A 52 3.94 -10.48 0.60
C LEU A 52 4.52 -11.04 -0.72
N ILE A 53 5.52 -11.91 -0.57
CA ILE A 53 6.27 -12.51 -1.68
C ILE A 53 5.88 -13.98 -1.86
N GLN A 54 6.27 -14.58 -2.98
CA GLN A 54 6.04 -16.00 -3.22
C GLN A 54 6.79 -16.83 -2.15
N GLY A 55 6.03 -17.48 -1.28
CA GLY A 55 6.55 -18.31 -0.19
C GLY A 55 6.67 -17.64 1.18
N ALA A 56 6.36 -16.35 1.33
CA ALA A 56 6.33 -15.69 2.65
C ALA A 56 5.41 -14.47 2.70
N ALA A 57 4.65 -14.35 3.78
CA ALA A 57 3.83 -13.19 4.09
C ALA A 57 4.12 -12.71 5.51
N TYR A 58 4.34 -11.40 5.65
CA TYR A 58 4.55 -10.73 6.93
C TYR A 58 3.39 -9.76 7.14
N GLU A 59 2.66 -9.94 8.24
CA GLU A 59 1.55 -9.08 8.62
C GLU A 59 1.87 -8.38 9.93
N ILE A 60 2.63 -7.29 9.84
CA ILE A 60 3.15 -6.59 11.00
C ILE A 60 2.13 -5.53 11.46
N ALA A 61 1.88 -5.48 12.77
CA ALA A 61 1.20 -4.37 13.42
C ALA A 61 2.24 -3.40 13.98
N ALA A 62 2.12 -2.12 13.64
CA ALA A 62 2.98 -1.09 14.23
C ALA A 62 2.65 -0.92 15.73
N PRO A 63 3.67 -0.77 16.60
CA PRO A 63 3.43 -0.59 18.04
C PRO A 63 3.05 0.85 18.41
N GLN A 64 3.38 1.82 17.56
CA GLN A 64 3.14 3.25 17.74
C GLN A 64 3.14 3.97 16.38
N ALA A 65 2.79 5.25 16.38
CA ALA A 65 2.98 6.10 15.21
C ALA A 65 4.46 6.18 14.85
N ALA A 66 4.78 6.11 13.56
CA ALA A 66 6.16 6.21 13.10
C ALA A 66 6.68 7.65 13.15
N HIS A 67 7.97 7.80 13.40
CA HIS A 67 8.72 8.97 12.97
C HIS A 67 9.21 8.74 11.53
N ILE A 68 8.96 9.71 10.65
CA ILE A 68 9.26 9.59 9.22
C ILE A 68 10.42 10.50 8.86
N THR A 69 11.45 9.95 8.22
CA THR A 69 12.56 10.71 7.63
C THR A 69 12.84 10.25 6.22
N LEU A 70 13.47 11.10 5.42
CA LEU A 70 13.87 10.81 4.05
C LEU A 70 15.34 11.19 3.87
N LEU A 71 16.15 10.24 3.40
CA LEU A 71 17.56 10.46 3.12
C LEU A 71 17.98 9.67 1.89
N ASP A 72 18.51 10.37 0.89
CA ASP A 72 19.10 9.77 -0.33
C ASP A 72 18.20 8.71 -0.99
N GLY A 73 16.95 9.08 -1.25
CA GLY A 73 15.94 8.22 -1.89
C GLY A 73 15.26 7.21 -0.97
N TYR A 74 15.74 7.04 0.27
CA TYR A 74 15.18 6.10 1.24
C TYR A 74 14.33 6.81 2.29
N ILE A 75 13.05 6.44 2.35
CA ILE A 75 12.19 6.77 3.48
C ILE A 75 12.47 5.79 4.62
N THR A 76 12.71 6.34 5.81
CA THR A 76 12.78 5.58 7.06
C THR A 76 11.44 5.71 7.77
N VAL A 77 10.85 4.57 8.13
CA VAL A 77 9.66 4.49 8.97
C VAL A 77 10.09 3.91 10.31
N ASP A 78 10.22 4.78 11.32
CA ASP A 78 10.81 4.44 12.61
C ASP A 78 9.77 4.32 13.72
N PHE A 79 9.64 3.12 14.29
CA PHE A 79 8.75 2.81 15.41
C PHE A 79 9.49 2.77 16.76
N GLY A 80 10.72 3.29 16.82
CA GLY A 80 11.57 3.35 18.01
C GLY A 80 12.39 2.08 18.21
N VAL A 81 11.73 0.96 18.51
CA VAL A 81 12.42 -0.32 18.77
C VAL A 81 12.84 -1.07 17.51
N TRP A 82 12.23 -0.73 16.38
CA TRP A 82 12.56 -1.24 15.05
C TRP A 82 12.09 -0.24 14.00
N HIS A 83 12.65 -0.34 12.80
CA HIS A 83 12.31 0.51 11.67
C HIS A 83 12.41 -0.26 10.37
N LEU A 84 11.87 0.30 9.30
CA LEU A 84 12.06 -0.18 7.94
C LEU A 84 12.53 0.95 7.03
N HIS A 85 13.15 0.57 5.92
CA HIS A 85 13.67 1.49 4.89
C HIS A 85 13.12 1.10 3.54
N LEU A 86 12.52 2.05 2.81
CA LEU A 86 12.02 1.83 1.45
C LEU A 86 12.66 2.84 0.50
N CYS A 87 13.20 2.36 -0.62
CA CYS A 87 13.73 3.24 -1.66
C CYS A 87 12.57 3.74 -2.52
N ILE A 88 12.12 4.97 -2.26
CA ILE A 88 11.01 5.64 -2.96
C ILE A 88 11.49 6.72 -3.92
N GLY A 89 12.78 7.06 -3.88
CA GLY A 89 13.39 8.07 -4.74
C GLY A 89 14.75 7.66 -5.28
N GLU A 90 15.50 8.63 -5.79
CA GLU A 90 16.81 8.37 -6.37
C GLU A 90 17.88 8.22 -5.29
N HIS A 91 18.59 7.09 -5.32
CA HIS A 91 19.63 6.78 -4.36
C HIS A 91 21.02 6.88 -4.99
N HIS A 92 21.82 7.83 -4.52
CA HIS A 92 23.13 8.16 -5.08
C HIS A 92 24.26 7.41 -4.36
N GLY A 93 24.04 6.96 -3.13
CA GLY A 93 25.10 6.39 -2.30
C GLY A 93 26.08 7.45 -1.80
N THR A 94 27.21 7.01 -1.27
CA THR A 94 28.21 7.93 -0.71
C THR A 94 29.25 8.33 -1.76
N GLN A 95 29.96 9.43 -1.56
CA GLN A 95 31.05 9.83 -2.46
C GLN A 95 32.13 8.74 -2.64
N ARG A 96 32.41 7.96 -1.58
CA ARG A 96 33.41 6.88 -1.61
C ARG A 96 32.89 5.61 -2.29
N CYS A 97 31.59 5.39 -2.27
CA CYS A 97 30.93 4.22 -2.83
C CYS A 97 29.60 4.67 -3.46
N PRO A 98 29.65 5.29 -4.65
CA PRO A 98 28.46 5.75 -5.34
C PRO A 98 27.64 4.56 -5.83
N THR A 99 26.32 4.70 -5.81
CA THR A 99 25.41 3.70 -6.35
C THR A 99 25.41 3.80 -7.88
N PRO A 100 25.71 2.69 -8.60
CA PRO A 100 25.60 2.68 -10.07
C PRO A 100 24.17 3.04 -10.52
N PRO A 101 23.98 3.81 -11.60
CA PRO A 101 22.66 4.25 -12.04
C PRO A 101 21.65 3.12 -12.28
N GLU A 102 22.12 1.96 -12.76
CA GLU A 102 21.27 0.77 -12.93
C GLU A 102 20.74 0.25 -11.60
N LEU A 103 21.60 0.16 -10.58
CA LEU A 103 21.22 -0.29 -9.24
C LEU A 103 20.29 0.72 -8.56
N ALA A 104 20.50 2.02 -8.77
CA ALA A 104 19.58 3.06 -8.29
C ALA A 104 18.17 2.88 -8.89
N ARG A 105 18.08 2.62 -10.20
CA ARG A 105 16.80 2.31 -10.88
C ARG A 105 16.18 1.01 -10.38
N HIS A 106 16.97 -0.03 -10.15
CA HIS A 106 16.48 -1.30 -9.57
C HIS A 106 15.84 -1.05 -8.21
N ARG A 107 16.51 -0.32 -7.32
CA ARG A 107 16.07 -0.11 -5.93
C ARG A 107 14.81 0.73 -5.83
N ARG A 108 14.72 1.80 -6.61
CA ARG A 108 13.63 2.79 -6.53
C ARG A 108 12.27 2.16 -6.85
N THR A 109 11.22 2.59 -6.16
CA THR A 109 9.83 2.27 -6.51
C THR A 109 9.56 2.65 -7.97
N ALA A 110 9.14 1.68 -8.76
CA ALA A 110 8.76 1.87 -10.17
C ALA A 110 7.26 1.67 -10.39
N ARG A 111 6.58 1.03 -9.45
CA ARG A 111 5.12 0.85 -9.46
C ARG A 111 4.57 0.96 -8.05
N ALA A 112 3.55 1.79 -7.89
CA ALA A 112 2.75 1.92 -6.68
C ALA A 112 1.28 1.84 -7.07
N GLU A 113 0.49 1.12 -6.30
CA GLU A 113 -0.92 0.93 -6.62
C GLU A 113 -1.76 0.64 -5.39
N PHE A 114 -2.90 1.31 -5.34
CA PHE A 114 -4.02 0.83 -4.54
C PHE A 114 -4.69 -0.32 -5.26
N TYR A 115 -5.19 -1.30 -4.51
CA TYR A 115 -5.91 -2.43 -5.10
C TYR A 115 -7.06 -2.87 -4.21
N ARG A 116 -8.05 -3.50 -4.84
CA ARG A 116 -9.05 -4.31 -4.16
C ARG A 116 -9.20 -5.67 -4.82
N ILE A 117 -9.34 -6.72 -4.03
CA ILE A 117 -9.64 -8.06 -4.52
C ILE A 117 -11.14 -8.14 -4.77
N VAL A 118 -11.55 -8.72 -5.90
CA VAL A 118 -12.95 -8.90 -6.27
C VAL A 118 -13.28 -10.39 -6.31
N THR A 119 -14.11 -10.83 -5.37
CA THR A 119 -14.58 -12.21 -5.29
C THR A 119 -16.08 -12.24 -5.56
N THR A 120 -16.52 -13.14 -6.45
CA THR A 120 -17.96 -13.26 -6.81
C THR A 120 -18.63 -11.95 -7.24
N GLY A 121 -17.86 -11.02 -7.82
CA GLY A 121 -18.36 -9.73 -8.30
C GLY A 121 -18.37 -8.59 -7.28
N ALA A 122 -17.98 -8.83 -6.02
CA ALA A 122 -17.90 -7.80 -4.99
C ALA A 122 -16.45 -7.60 -4.50
N PRO A 123 -16.02 -6.37 -4.17
CA PRO A 123 -14.78 -6.12 -3.44
C PRO A 123 -14.78 -6.78 -2.06
N THR A 124 -13.70 -7.49 -1.71
CA THR A 124 -13.60 -8.29 -0.48
C THR A 124 -12.34 -8.04 0.34
N SER A 125 -11.34 -7.37 -0.23
CA SER A 125 -10.10 -6.96 0.44
C SER A 125 -9.53 -5.73 -0.24
N TRP A 126 -8.81 -4.89 0.50
CA TRP A 126 -8.27 -3.60 0.04
C TRP A 126 -6.83 -3.42 0.53
N GLY A 127 -6.00 -2.80 -0.28
CA GLY A 127 -4.60 -2.60 0.08
C GLY A 127 -3.86 -1.59 -0.78
N LEU A 128 -2.61 -1.36 -0.39
CA LEU A 128 -1.58 -0.63 -1.14
C LEU A 128 -0.40 -1.58 -1.33
N ARG A 129 0.23 -1.56 -2.51
CA ARG A 129 1.49 -2.27 -2.74
C ARG A 129 2.45 -1.46 -3.59
N LEU A 130 3.73 -1.58 -3.25
CA LEU A 130 4.84 -0.94 -3.96
C LEU A 130 5.78 -2.01 -4.51
N PHE A 131 6.28 -1.78 -5.71
CA PHE A 131 7.26 -2.61 -6.38
C PHE A 131 8.43 -1.78 -6.87
N ASN A 132 9.63 -2.35 -6.80
CA ASN A 132 10.86 -1.71 -7.24
C ASN A 132 11.01 -1.78 -8.78
N GLY A 133 12.13 -1.29 -9.31
CA GLY A 133 12.44 -1.29 -10.74
C GLY A 133 12.56 -2.67 -11.39
N ALA A 134 12.68 -3.74 -10.59
CA ALA A 134 12.69 -5.12 -11.05
C ALA A 134 11.34 -5.83 -10.86
N ALA A 135 10.27 -5.08 -10.56
CA ALA A 135 8.94 -5.60 -10.24
C ALA A 135 8.89 -6.52 -9.00
N GLU A 136 9.90 -6.43 -8.12
CA GLU A 136 9.93 -7.13 -6.85
C GLU A 136 9.12 -6.33 -5.82
N GLN A 137 8.32 -7.00 -5.00
CA GLN A 137 7.49 -6.30 -4.01
C GLN A 137 8.37 -5.73 -2.89
N GLN A 138 8.23 -4.41 -2.66
CA GLN A 138 8.91 -3.71 -1.58
C GLN A 138 8.10 -3.78 -0.28
N ILE A 139 6.79 -3.53 -0.37
CA ILE A 139 5.86 -3.58 0.76
C ILE A 139 4.44 -3.80 0.26
N ASN A 140 3.64 -4.50 1.06
CA ASN A 140 2.20 -4.56 0.99
C ASN A 140 1.62 -3.96 2.28
N VAL A 141 0.62 -3.09 2.17
CA VAL A 141 -0.15 -2.53 3.28
C VAL A 141 -1.59 -3.02 3.12
N MET A 142 -2.03 -3.85 4.05
CA MET A 142 -3.39 -4.36 4.13
C MET A 142 -4.24 -3.37 4.91
N LEU A 143 -5.31 -2.89 4.28
CA LEU A 143 -6.25 -1.97 4.91
C LEU A 143 -7.31 -2.73 5.72
N PRO A 144 -8.00 -2.05 6.66
CA PRO A 144 -9.06 -2.67 7.45
C PRO A 144 -10.11 -3.37 6.60
N ASN A 145 -10.49 -4.59 6.99
CA ASN A 145 -11.54 -5.35 6.35
C ASN A 145 -12.84 -5.27 7.19
N PRO A 146 -14.01 -4.94 6.59
CA PRO A 146 -15.29 -4.90 7.30
C PRO A 146 -15.68 -6.20 8.01
N PHE A 147 -15.20 -7.35 7.54
CA PHE A 147 -15.49 -8.65 8.12
C PHE A 147 -14.40 -9.17 9.06
N LEU A 148 -13.40 -8.36 9.40
CA LEU A 148 -12.35 -8.73 10.34
C LEU A 148 -12.33 -7.81 11.55
N THR A 149 -12.17 -8.39 12.74
CA THR A 149 -11.79 -7.61 13.93
C THR A 149 -10.37 -7.06 13.77
N GLU A 150 -9.97 -6.16 14.66
CA GLU A 150 -8.57 -5.65 14.69
C GLU A 150 -7.54 -6.76 14.92
N GLN A 151 -7.94 -7.87 15.54
CA GLN A 151 -7.12 -9.06 15.77
C GLN A 151 -7.23 -10.08 14.62
N GLY A 152 -7.89 -9.75 13.52
CA GLY A 152 -8.01 -10.62 12.34
C GLY A 152 -9.04 -11.74 12.48
N ARG A 153 -9.97 -11.66 13.44
CA ARG A 153 -11.05 -12.66 13.57
C ARG A 153 -12.19 -12.34 12.61
N VAL A 154 -12.73 -13.37 11.98
CA VAL A 154 -13.87 -13.21 11.05
C VAL A 154 -15.15 -12.91 11.83
N GLU A 155 -15.86 -11.88 11.40
CA GLU A 155 -17.18 -11.47 11.89
C GLU A 155 -18.24 -11.66 10.80
N HIS A 156 -19.43 -12.11 11.22
CA HIS A 156 -20.55 -12.31 10.28
C HIS A 156 -21.25 -11.01 9.91
N THR A 157 -21.29 -10.04 10.84
CA THR A 157 -21.85 -8.72 10.59
C THR A 157 -20.72 -7.77 10.18
N PRO A 158 -20.73 -7.22 8.95
CA PRO A 158 -19.69 -6.33 8.50
C PRO A 158 -19.77 -4.98 9.22
N ASP A 159 -18.62 -4.46 9.61
CA ASP A 159 -18.44 -3.09 10.03
C ASP A 159 -17.89 -2.24 8.87
N TRP A 160 -18.79 -1.64 8.11
CA TRP A 160 -18.43 -0.81 6.95
C TRP A 160 -17.71 0.49 7.30
N SER A 161 -17.71 0.91 8.58
CA SER A 161 -16.95 2.08 9.00
C SER A 161 -15.43 1.86 8.85
N ARG A 162 -14.99 0.59 8.82
CA ARG A 162 -13.59 0.19 8.57
C ARG A 162 -13.07 0.67 7.22
N LEU A 163 -13.94 0.91 6.24
CA LEU A 163 -13.56 1.45 4.94
C LEU A 163 -13.24 2.96 4.97
N ALA A 164 -13.39 3.65 6.11
CA ALA A 164 -13.07 5.08 6.21
C ALA A 164 -11.62 5.39 5.82
N VAL A 165 -10.66 4.50 6.16
CA VAL A 165 -9.26 4.66 5.75
C VAL A 165 -9.12 4.53 4.23
N TRP A 166 -9.76 3.53 3.63
CA TRP A 166 -9.77 3.33 2.18
C TRP A 166 -10.37 4.53 1.44
N ASP A 167 -11.54 4.99 1.88
CA ASP A 167 -12.24 6.12 1.24
C ASP A 167 -11.40 7.40 1.32
N ARG A 168 -10.78 7.69 2.47
CA ARG A 168 -9.90 8.85 2.65
C ARG A 168 -8.67 8.78 1.75
N LEU A 169 -8.01 7.63 1.68
CA LEU A 169 -6.82 7.46 0.83
C LEU A 169 -7.18 7.60 -0.66
N ARG A 170 -8.33 7.07 -1.08
CA ARG A 170 -8.82 7.23 -2.45
C ARG A 170 -9.15 8.67 -2.79
N GLU A 171 -9.83 9.37 -1.90
CA GLU A 171 -10.15 10.78 -2.11
C GLU A 171 -8.86 11.60 -2.23
N ARG A 172 -7.91 11.40 -1.31
CA ARG A 172 -6.69 12.19 -1.24
C ARG A 172 -5.70 11.92 -2.38
N TYR A 173 -5.50 10.67 -2.77
CA TYR A 173 -4.42 10.30 -3.71
C TYR A 173 -4.92 9.92 -5.10
N LEU A 174 -6.22 9.66 -5.27
CA LEU A 174 -6.82 9.35 -6.58
C LEU A 174 -7.90 10.36 -6.99
N SER A 175 -8.27 11.31 -6.14
CA SER A 175 -9.42 12.20 -6.36
C SER A 175 -10.73 11.44 -6.61
N LEU A 176 -10.86 10.24 -6.02
CA LEU A 176 -12.04 9.38 -6.16
C LEU A 176 -12.86 9.40 -4.87
N ALA A 177 -14.16 9.69 -5.00
CA ALA A 177 -15.10 9.53 -3.90
C ALA A 177 -15.22 8.05 -3.46
N ALA A 178 -15.75 7.84 -2.25
CA ALA A 178 -16.13 6.52 -1.77
C ALA A 178 -16.97 5.78 -2.82
N ASP A 179 -16.66 4.50 -3.07
CA ASP A 179 -17.39 3.68 -4.04
C ASP A 179 -18.44 2.84 -3.28
N PRO A 180 -19.74 3.00 -3.57
CA PRO A 180 -20.79 2.17 -2.98
C PRO A 180 -20.55 0.67 -3.20
N ARG A 181 -19.84 0.30 -4.28
CA ARG A 181 -19.54 -1.10 -4.59
C ARG A 181 -18.65 -1.75 -3.54
N ASP A 182 -17.82 -0.99 -2.81
CA ASP A 182 -16.99 -1.50 -1.72
C ASP A 182 -17.82 -2.05 -0.54
N ARG A 183 -19.13 -1.79 -0.52
CA ARG A 183 -20.05 -2.20 0.56
C ARG A 183 -21.03 -3.29 0.13
N THR A 184 -20.69 -4.07 -0.89
CA THR A 184 -21.61 -5.05 -1.50
C THR A 184 -21.27 -6.50 -1.20
N ALA A 185 -20.09 -6.80 -0.63
CA ALA A 185 -19.76 -8.16 -0.21
C ALA A 185 -20.68 -8.64 0.92
N SER A 186 -20.99 -9.93 0.92
CA SER A 186 -21.89 -10.55 1.89
C SER A 186 -21.17 -11.32 3.01
N ARG A 187 -19.88 -11.60 2.84
CA ARG A 187 -19.04 -12.32 3.80
C ARG A 187 -17.56 -12.07 3.53
N PHE A 188 -16.73 -12.45 4.49
CA PHE A 188 -15.29 -12.54 4.31
C PHE A 188 -14.91 -13.60 3.27
N TYR A 189 -13.88 -13.29 2.48
CA TYR A 189 -13.20 -14.23 1.61
C TYR A 189 -11.71 -14.16 1.90
N HIS A 190 -11.11 -15.30 2.22
CA HIS A 190 -9.66 -15.39 2.31
C HIS A 190 -9.09 -15.47 0.88
N PRO A 191 -8.12 -14.62 0.53
CA PRO A 191 -7.38 -14.72 -0.73
C PRO A 191 -6.62 -16.04 -0.85
#